data_AF-A0A6M0G8Z9-F1
#
_entry.id   AF-A0A6M0G8Z9-F1
#
_cell.length_a   1.000
_cell.length_b   1.000
_cell.length_c   1.000
_cell.angle_alpha   90.00
_cell.angle_beta   90.00
_cell.angle_gamma   90.00
#
_symmetry.space_group_name_H-M   'P 1'
#
loop_
_entity.id
_entity.type
_entity.pdbx_description
1 polymer ?
#
loop_
_entity_poly.entity_id
_entity_poly.type
_entity_poly.pdbx_seq_one_letter_code
_entity_poly.pdbx_strand_id
1 'polypeptide(L)'
;MVRGKRDKIFLSTEERKRLESISSNGYAPTKKILHAQILLLSDEGKGALNKRTDEEIATTLNLHRNTVSRVRKKFLLEGEVPALLA
;
A
#
# COMPACT_ATOMS: atom_id res chain seq x y z
N MET A 1 -17.39 -14.01 -11.42
CA MET A 1 -16.19 -13.24 -11.02
C MET A 1 -16.62 -11.99 -10.29
N VAL A 2 -16.49 -11.96 -8.96
CA VAL A 2 -16.82 -10.78 -8.16
C VAL A 2 -15.81 -9.69 -8.54
N ARG A 3 -16.29 -8.64 -9.22
CA ARG A 3 -15.54 -7.41 -9.44
C ARG A 3 -15.14 -6.88 -8.07
N GLY A 4 -13.92 -7.19 -7.64
CA GLY A 4 -13.35 -6.63 -6.42
C GLY A 4 -13.50 -5.13 -6.51
N LYS A 5 -14.20 -4.55 -5.53
CA LYS A 5 -14.30 -3.10 -5.40
C LYS A 5 -12.88 -2.56 -5.46
N ARG A 6 -12.60 -1.75 -6.49
CA ARG A 6 -11.33 -1.02 -6.60
C ARG A 6 -11.42 0.12 -5.58
N ASP A 7 -11.11 -0.21 -4.34
CA ASP A 7 -10.99 0.73 -3.25
C ASP A 7 -9.79 1.64 -3.54
N LYS A 8 -10.06 2.75 -4.25
CA LYS A 8 -9.03 3.68 -4.73
C LYS A 8 -8.37 4.35 -3.53
N ILE A 9 -7.07 4.18 -3.41
CA ILE A 9 -6.28 4.86 -2.38
C ILE A 9 -5.67 6.09 -3.03
N PHE A 10 -5.90 7.24 -2.39
CA PHE A 10 -5.27 8.50 -2.75
C PHE A 10 -4.35 8.88 -1.61
N LEU A 11 -3.05 8.70 -1.78
CA LEU A 11 -2.07 9.19 -0.83
C LEU A 11 -1.84 10.68 -1.09
N SER A 12 -1.83 11.46 -0.02
CA SER A 12 -1.30 12.81 -0.07
C SER A 12 0.22 12.80 -0.23
N THR A 13 0.78 13.89 -0.76
CA THR A 13 2.23 14.04 -0.97
C THR A 13 3.03 13.83 0.32
N GLU A 14 2.46 14.21 1.47
CA GLU A 14 3.04 14.00 2.80
C GLU A 14 3.06 12.51 3.20
N GLU A 15 1.93 11.81 3.07
CA GLU A 15 1.81 10.38 3.38
C GLU A 15 2.77 9.55 2.53
N ARG A 16 2.84 9.88 1.23
CA ARG A 16 3.81 9.27 0.31
C ARG A 16 5.25 9.46 0.80
N LYS A 17 5.65 10.69 1.14
CA LYS A 17 6.99 10.97 1.67
C LYS A 17 7.30 10.17 2.93
N ARG A 18 6.33 10.03 3.84
CA ARG A 18 6.47 9.20 5.05
C ARG A 18 6.67 7.73 4.68
N LEU A 19 5.84 7.19 3.79
CA LEU A 19 5.93 5.79 3.33
C LEU A 19 7.24 5.51 2.58
N GLU A 20 7.70 6.42 1.72
CA GLU A 20 9.00 6.31 1.04
C GLU A 20 10.16 6.35 2.04
N SER A 21 10.08 7.25 3.03
CA SER A 21 11.07 7.29 4.12
C SER A 21 11.09 5.97 4.89
N ILE A 22 9.93 5.41 5.26
CA ILE A 22 9.86 4.12 5.96
C ILE A 22 10.39 2.98 5.09
N SER A 23 10.07 2.97 3.80
CA SER A 23 10.58 1.96 2.87
C SER A 23 12.09 2.05 2.66
N SER A 24 12.68 3.25 2.77
CA SER A 24 14.11 3.48 2.55
C SER A 24 14.96 3.42 3.82
N ASN A 25 14.38 3.68 4.99
CA ASN A 25 15.15 3.88 6.23
C ASN A 25 15.67 2.57 6.84
N GLY A 26 15.23 1.40 6.37
CA GLY A 26 15.77 0.06 6.74
C GLY A 26 15.63 -0.36 8.22
N TYR A 27 15.31 0.58 9.11
CA TYR A 27 15.19 0.39 10.55
C TYR A 27 13.81 -0.15 10.97
N ALA A 28 12.84 -0.14 10.05
CA ALA A 28 11.52 -0.66 10.31
C ALA A 28 11.48 -2.19 10.11
N PRO A 29 10.64 -2.92 10.87
CA PRO A 29 10.42 -4.33 10.63
C PRO A 29 9.99 -4.58 9.18
N THR A 30 10.46 -5.66 8.56
CA THR A 30 10.19 -6.01 7.15
C THR A 30 8.71 -5.94 6.78
N LYS A 31 7.82 -6.27 7.73
CA LYS A 31 6.36 -6.13 7.56
C LYS A 31 5.92 -4.68 7.32
N LYS A 32 6.47 -3.71 8.07
CA LYS A 32 6.20 -2.28 7.89
C LYS A 32 6.67 -1.80 6.53
N ILE A 33 7.86 -2.21 6.11
CA ILE A 33 8.43 -1.86 4.80
C ILE A 33 7.53 -2.42 3.69
N LEU A 34 7.13 -3.68 3.78
CA LEU A 34 6.20 -4.31 2.83
C LEU A 34 4.85 -3.59 2.80
N HIS A 35 4.27 -3.25 3.95
CA HIS A 35 3.01 -2.49 4.02
C HIS A 35 3.15 -1.09 3.41
N ALA A 36 4.27 -0.42 3.65
CA ALA A 36 4.56 0.86 3.01
C ALA A 36 4.64 0.74 1.48
N GLN A 37 5.34 -0.29 0.99
CA GLN A 37 5.44 -0.58 -0.44
C GLN A 37 4.08 -0.95 -1.05
N ILE A 38 3.24 -1.73 -0.36
CA ILE A 38 1.87 -2.05 -0.80
C ILE A 38 1.07 -0.75 -1.00
N LEU A 39 1.13 0.17 -0.05
CA LEU A 39 0.41 1.45 -0.12
C LEU A 39 0.94 2.33 -1.24
N LEU A 40 2.26 2.47 -1.37
CA LEU A 40 2.91 3.23 -2.45
C LEU A 40 2.56 2.69 -3.84
N LEU A 41 2.50 1.36 -4.00
CA LEU A 41 2.13 0.72 -5.26
C LEU A 41 0.62 0.73 -5.51
N SER A 42 -0.20 0.83 -4.45
CA SER A 42 -1.68 0.91 -4.53
C SER A 42 -2.18 2.34 -4.74
N ASP A 43 -1.32 3.34 -4.60
CA ASP A 43 -1.64 4.74 -4.83
C ASP A 43 -2.12 4.94 -6.27
N GLU A 44 -3.31 5.52 -6.42
CA GLU A 44 -3.84 6.00 -7.71
C GLU A 44 -3.83 7.55 -7.77
N GLY A 45 -3.06 8.19 -6.88
CA GLY A 45 -2.87 9.64 -6.85
C GLY A 45 -2.11 10.19 -8.06
N LYS A 46 -1.94 11.53 -8.11
CA LYS A 46 -1.26 12.23 -9.22
C LYS A 46 0.19 11.80 -9.46
N GLY A 47 0.82 11.13 -8.49
CA GLY A 47 2.18 10.61 -8.60
C GLY A 47 2.26 9.10 -8.89
N ALA A 48 1.13 8.43 -9.11
CA ALA A 48 1.10 7.01 -9.42
C ALA A 48 1.70 6.78 -10.81
N LEU A 49 2.87 6.13 -10.88
CA LEU A 49 3.53 5.86 -12.17
C LEU A 49 2.69 4.93 -13.06
N ASN A 50 1.88 4.04 -12.48
CA ASN A 50 1.00 3.12 -13.20
C ASN A 50 -0.15 2.66 -12.30
N LYS A 51 -1.36 2.54 -12.86
CA LYS A 51 -2.51 1.91 -12.18
C LYS A 51 -2.25 0.41 -12.05
N ARG A 52 -1.63 -0.01 -10.94
CA ARG A 52 -1.39 -1.43 -10.67
C ARG A 52 -2.59 -2.06 -9.98
N THR A 53 -2.95 -3.24 -10.46
CA THR A 53 -3.97 -4.09 -9.81
C THR A 53 -3.41 -4.74 -8.55
N ASP A 54 -4.29 -5.14 -7.63
CA ASP A 54 -3.90 -5.85 -6.40
C ASP A 54 -3.06 -7.10 -6.70
N GLU A 55 -3.33 -7.77 -7.82
CA GLU A 55 -2.59 -8.95 -8.29
C GLU A 55 -1.16 -8.60 -8.76
N GLU A 56 -0.98 -7.48 -9.48
CA GLU A 56 0.36 -7.02 -9.89
C GLU A 56 1.20 -6.56 -8.70
N ILE A 57 0.58 -5.88 -7.74
CA ILE A 57 1.24 -5.43 -6.51
C ILE A 57 1.67 -6.63 -5.68
N ALA A 58 0.76 -7.59 -5.49
CA ALA A 58 1.02 -8.86 -4.84
C ALA A 58 2.18 -9.61 -5.50
N THR A 59 2.18 -9.71 -6.83
CA THR A 59 3.25 -10.35 -7.60
C THR A 59 4.58 -9.61 -7.46
N THR A 60 4.57 -8.27 -7.56
CA THR A 60 5.78 -7.43 -7.41
C THR A 60 6.43 -7.61 -6.05
N LEU A 61 5.63 -7.69 -5.00
CA LEU A 61 6.10 -7.83 -3.61
C LEU A 61 6.25 -9.28 -3.17
N ASN A 62 5.95 -10.23 -4.05
CA ASN A 62 5.92 -11.66 -3.75
C ASN A 62 5.04 -12.01 -2.53
N LEU A 63 3.89 -11.34 -2.45
CA LEU A 63 2.90 -11.48 -1.38
C LEU A 63 1.58 -12.02 -1.91
N HIS A 64 0.75 -12.52 -1.01
CA HIS A 64 -0.61 -12.92 -1.37
C HIS A 64 -1.52 -11.69 -1.54
N ARG A 65 -2.38 -11.69 -2.57
CA ARG A 65 -3.38 -10.62 -2.80
C ARG A 65 -4.25 -10.29 -1.59
N ASN A 66 -4.47 -11.27 -0.72
CA ASN A 66 -5.24 -11.07 0.51
C ASN A 66 -4.53 -10.12 1.48
N THR A 67 -3.20 -10.14 1.54
CA THR A 67 -2.41 -9.19 2.34
C THR A 67 -2.58 -7.78 1.80
N VAL A 68 -2.50 -7.60 0.47
CA VAL A 68 -2.75 -6.32 -0.19
C VAL A 68 -4.15 -5.80 0.15
N SER A 69 -5.17 -6.63 -0.03
CA SER A 69 -6.56 -6.26 0.28
C SER A 69 -6.77 -5.88 1.75
N ARG A 70 -6.16 -6.62 2.70
CA ARG A 70 -6.21 -6.30 4.13
C ARG A 70 -5.55 -4.97 4.47
N VAL A 71 -4.36 -4.71 3.93
CA VAL A 71 -3.63 -3.44 4.15
C VAL A 71 -4.42 -2.27 3.58
N ARG A 72 -4.95 -2.40 2.36
CA ARG A 72 -5.80 -1.37 1.74
C ARG A 72 -7.06 -1.08 2.56
N LYS A 73 -7.73 -2.13 3.03
CA LYS A 73 -8.93 -2.00 3.86
C LYS A 73 -8.63 -1.34 5.20
N LYS A 74 -7.53 -1.72 5.86
CA LYS A 74 -7.07 -1.06 7.09
C LYS A 74 -6.74 0.42 6.84
N PHE A 75 -6.07 0.73 5.75
CA PHE A 75 -5.75 2.11 5.38
C PHE A 75 -7.02 2.97 5.21
N LEU A 76 -8.05 2.44 4.53
CA LEU A 76 -9.30 3.16 4.34
C LEU A 76 -10.16 3.28 5.61
N LEU A 77 -10.08 2.30 6.52
CA LEU A 77 -10.88 2.30 7.76
C LEU A 77 -10.20 3.06 8.89
N GLU A 78 -8.88 2.96 9.01
CA GLU A 78 -8.12 3.41 10.17
C GLU A 78 -7.05 4.47 9.82
N GLY A 79 -6.68 4.63 8.54
CA GLY A 79 -5.68 5.60 8.06
C GLY A 79 -4.26 5.04 7.87
N GLU A 80 -3.30 5.91 7.57
CA GLU A 80 -1.91 5.54 7.20
C GLU A 80 -1.16 4.81 8.34
N VAL A 81 -1.25 5.32 9.56
CA VAL A 81 -0.49 4.87 10.72
C VAL A 81 -0.85 3.43 11.13
N PRO A 82 -2.14 3.09 11.31
CA PRO A 82 -2.54 1.73 11.66
C PRO A 82 -2.35 0.72 10.53
N ALA A 83 -2.39 1.13 9.26
CA ALA A 83 -2.06 0.25 8.13
C ALA A 83 -0.58 -0.15 8.11
N LEU A 84 0.30 0.76 8.55
CA LEU A 84 1.74 0.51 8.72
C LEU A 84 2.04 -0.40 9.91
N LEU A 85 1.31 -0.27 11.02
CA LEU A 85 1.51 -1.05 12.25
C LEU A 85 0.78 -2.41 12.27
N ALA A 86 0.12 -2.76 11.16
CA ALA A 86 -0.85 -3.84 11.07
C ALA A 86 -0.34 -5.27 11.18
#